data_AF-T1ALQ3-F1
#
_entry.id   AF-T1ALQ3-F1
#
_cell.length_a   1.000
_cell.length_b   1.000
_cell.length_c   1.000
_cell.angle_alpha   90.00
_cell.angle_beta   90.00
_cell.angle_gamma   90.00
#
_symmetry.space_group_name_H-M   'P 1'
#
loop_
_entity.id
_entity.type
_entity.pdbx_description
1 polymer ?
#
loop_
_entity_poly.entity_id
_entity_poly.type
_entity_poly.pdbx_seq_one_letter_code
_entity_poly.pdbx_strand_id
1 'polypeptide(L)'
;LEHMETVSCNYSAEVLFKYLSFAETDKSGSWVESSKVLVEVLTNFLGYDPELSIHDGSGLSRSNFLKTSVLSDLLMKIHKNYGDAFIRHLPVPGKGTLRNRLINWESEKIHAKTGSLTGVAALSGYIYSRDIAFSIIINNYLGTDKMSSII
;
A
#
# COMPACT_ATOMS: atom_id res chain seq x y z
N LEU A 1 9.59 7.07 6.19
CA LEU A 1 8.32 6.36 5.95
C LEU A 1 7.12 7.30 5.99
N GLU A 2 6.91 8.07 7.07
CA GLU A 2 5.76 8.99 7.19
C GLU A 2 5.53 9.91 5.97
N HIS A 3 6.56 10.60 5.47
CA HIS A 3 6.44 11.43 4.27
C HIS A 3 5.98 10.62 3.05
N MET A 4 6.61 9.45 2.81
CA MET A 4 6.30 8.56 1.69
C MET A 4 4.83 8.14 1.69
N GLU A 5 4.30 7.75 2.85
CA GLU A 5 2.90 7.34 3.00
C GLU A 5 1.92 8.52 2.92
N THR A 6 2.24 9.63 3.61
CA THR A 6 1.35 10.79 3.74
C THR A 6 1.12 11.52 2.42
N VAL A 7 2.17 11.66 1.60
CA VAL A 7 2.09 12.37 0.31
C VAL A 7 2.13 11.42 -0.90
N SER A 8 2.21 10.10 -0.66
CA SER A 8 2.40 9.11 -1.72
C SER A 8 3.64 9.40 -2.59
N CYS A 9 4.80 9.60 -1.95
CA CYS A 9 6.04 10.00 -2.63
C CYS A 9 6.63 8.85 -3.46
N ASN A 10 6.35 8.84 -4.78
CA ASN A 10 6.84 7.82 -5.71
C ASN A 10 8.37 7.69 -5.68
N TYR A 11 9.10 8.81 -5.65
CA TYR A 11 10.56 8.79 -5.63
C TYR A 11 11.12 8.04 -4.41
N SER A 12 10.57 8.30 -3.22
CA SER A 12 10.99 7.60 -1.99
C SER A 12 10.71 6.10 -2.07
N ALA A 13 9.54 5.74 -2.62
CA ALA A 13 9.15 4.34 -2.78
C ALA A 13 10.06 3.61 -3.78
N GLU A 14 10.42 4.23 -4.90
CA GLU A 14 11.34 3.65 -5.89
C GLU A 14 12.76 3.46 -5.35
N VAL A 15 13.27 4.44 -4.59
CA VAL A 15 14.59 4.34 -3.96
C VAL A 15 14.60 3.20 -2.92
N LEU A 16 13.59 3.15 -2.06
CA LEU A 16 13.46 2.08 -1.06
C LEU A 16 13.32 0.70 -1.72
N PHE A 17 12.50 0.60 -2.76
CA PHE A 17 12.30 -0.65 -3.49
C PHE A 17 13.60 -1.15 -4.11
N LYS A 18 14.36 -0.30 -4.82
CA LYS A 18 15.66 -0.71 -5.38
C LYS A 18 16.69 -1.05 -4.31
N TYR A 19 16.64 -0.35 -3.18
CA TYR A 19 17.54 -0.63 -2.05
C TYR A 19 17.29 -2.01 -1.43
N LEU A 20 16.06 -2.55 -1.52
CA LEU A 20 15.71 -3.87 -0.97
C LEU A 20 16.64 -4.99 -1.45
N SER A 21 16.90 -5.08 -2.76
CA SER A 21 17.79 -6.14 -3.28
C SER A 21 19.23 -6.02 -2.79
N PHE A 22 19.71 -4.79 -2.62
CA PHE A 22 21.02 -4.54 -2.01
C PHE A 22 21.04 -4.96 -0.55
N ALA A 23 20.03 -4.57 0.23
CA ALA A 23 19.94 -4.87 1.66
C ALA A 23 19.84 -6.38 1.96
N GLU A 24 19.10 -7.14 1.16
CA GLU A 24 18.85 -8.57 1.40
C GLU A 24 19.90 -9.49 0.75
N THR A 25 20.56 -9.06 -0.34
CA THR A 25 21.38 -9.97 -1.17
C THR A 25 22.74 -9.41 -1.62
N ASP A 26 23.10 -8.17 -1.25
CA ASP A 26 24.31 -7.46 -1.70
C ASP A 26 24.42 -7.29 -3.23
N LYS A 27 23.30 -7.51 -3.96
CA LYS A 27 23.21 -7.25 -5.40
C LYS A 27 22.87 -5.80 -5.69
N SER A 28 23.26 -5.33 -6.86
CA SER A 28 22.91 -3.98 -7.34
C SER A 28 21.39 -3.74 -7.34
N GLY A 29 20.99 -2.61 -6.77
CA GLY A 29 19.60 -2.18 -6.70
C GLY A 29 18.96 -1.99 -8.07
N SER A 30 18.08 -2.90 -8.47
CA SER A 30 17.34 -2.85 -9.73
C SER A 30 15.88 -3.26 -9.53
N TRP A 31 14.99 -2.90 -10.47
CA TRP A 31 13.61 -3.34 -10.40
C TRP A 31 13.50 -4.86 -10.42
N VAL A 32 14.17 -5.51 -11.38
CA VAL A 32 14.09 -6.96 -11.58
C VAL A 32 14.55 -7.73 -10.35
N GLU A 33 15.71 -7.39 -9.78
CA GLU A 33 16.21 -8.10 -8.60
C GLU A 33 15.38 -7.77 -7.36
N SER A 34 14.93 -6.53 -7.19
CA SER A 34 14.11 -6.14 -6.03
C SER A 34 12.71 -6.75 -6.09
N SER A 35 12.13 -6.93 -7.28
CA SER A 35 10.88 -7.67 -7.47
C SER A 35 11.00 -9.11 -6.98
N LYS A 36 12.08 -9.82 -7.36
CA LYS A 36 12.31 -11.21 -6.92
C LYS A 36 12.48 -11.29 -5.41
N VAL A 37 13.33 -10.42 -4.85
CA VAL A 37 13.58 -10.35 -3.40
C VAL A 37 12.29 -10.01 -2.64
N LEU A 38 11.48 -9.08 -3.15
CA LEU A 38 10.22 -8.72 -2.50
C LEU A 38 9.23 -9.90 -2.48
N VAL A 39 9.14 -10.67 -3.56
CA VAL A 39 8.31 -11.89 -3.59
C VAL A 39 8.78 -12.87 -2.51
N GLU A 40 10.08 -13.13 -2.40
CA GLU A 40 10.64 -14.01 -1.36
C GLU A 40 10.35 -13.50 0.05
N VAL A 41 10.56 -12.20 0.30
CA VAL A 41 10.26 -11.55 1.59
C VAL A 41 8.77 -11.67 1.92
N LEU A 42 7.88 -11.41 0.97
CA LEU A 42 6.44 -11.51 1.18
C LEU A 42 6.01 -12.95 1.39
N THR A 43 6.54 -13.91 0.64
CA THR A 43 6.25 -15.34 0.82
C THR A 43 6.64 -15.81 2.22
N ASN A 44 7.84 -15.44 2.69
CA ASN A 44 8.30 -15.77 4.04
C ASN A 44 7.45 -15.08 5.11
N PHE A 45 7.12 -13.79 4.92
CA PHE A 45 6.32 -13.03 5.87
C PHE A 45 4.88 -13.55 5.94
N LEU A 46 4.26 -13.86 4.79
CA LEU A 46 2.89 -14.36 4.65
C LEU A 46 2.77 -15.86 4.91
N GLY A 47 3.86 -16.62 4.90
CA GLY A 47 3.86 -18.08 5.15
C GLY A 47 3.15 -18.88 4.06
N TYR A 48 2.91 -18.28 2.90
CA TYR A 48 2.36 -18.87 1.69
C TYR A 48 2.89 -18.10 0.49
N ASP A 49 2.87 -18.70 -0.70
CA ASP A 49 3.25 -18.04 -1.95
C ASP A 49 2.07 -17.16 -2.46
N PRO A 50 2.15 -15.83 -2.38
CA PRO A 50 1.07 -14.96 -2.80
C PRO A 50 1.06 -14.81 -4.32
N GLU A 51 -0.13 -14.90 -4.93
CA GLU A 51 -0.27 -14.61 -6.36
C GLU A 51 -0.19 -13.09 -6.60
N LEU A 52 1.01 -12.60 -6.92
CA LEU A 52 1.32 -11.21 -7.21
C LEU A 52 2.40 -11.05 -8.29
N SER A 53 2.44 -9.88 -8.90
CA SER A 53 3.51 -9.42 -9.79
C SER A 53 3.82 -7.97 -9.44
N ILE A 54 5.04 -7.69 -8.98
CA ILE A 54 5.46 -6.35 -8.59
C ILE A 54 6.61 -5.95 -9.50
N HIS A 55 6.50 -4.79 -10.13
CA HIS A 55 7.45 -4.26 -11.11
C HIS A 55 8.11 -2.97 -10.64
N ASP A 56 7.55 -2.30 -9.63
CA ASP A 56 8.09 -1.08 -9.04
C ASP A 56 7.63 -0.90 -7.59
N GLY A 57 8.23 0.08 -6.90
CA GLY A 57 7.93 0.35 -5.49
C GLY A 57 6.76 1.31 -5.30
N SER A 58 6.54 2.20 -6.27
CA SER A 58 5.57 3.29 -6.19
C SER A 58 4.15 2.88 -6.58
N GLY A 59 3.99 1.79 -7.33
CA GLY A 59 2.70 1.39 -7.89
C GLY A 59 2.37 2.04 -9.24
N LEU A 60 3.31 2.74 -9.89
CA LEU A 60 3.09 3.42 -11.18
C LEU A 60 2.99 2.43 -12.35
N SER A 61 3.67 1.29 -12.25
CA SER A 61 3.67 0.26 -13.27
C SER A 61 2.28 -0.35 -13.42
N ARG A 62 1.74 -0.28 -14.63
CA ARG A 62 0.48 -0.95 -15.01
C ARG A 62 0.59 -2.47 -15.02
N SER A 63 1.81 -3.01 -14.93
CA SER A 63 2.07 -4.44 -14.83
C SER A 63 2.01 -4.94 -13.38
N ASN A 64 1.90 -4.04 -12.39
CA ASN A 64 1.67 -4.45 -11.01
C ASN A 64 0.33 -5.18 -10.89
N PHE A 65 0.35 -6.33 -10.23
CA PHE A 65 -0.80 -7.17 -9.98
C PHE A 65 -0.72 -7.76 -8.57
N LEU A 66 -1.83 -7.75 -7.86
CA LEU A 66 -2.01 -8.46 -6.60
C LEU A 66 -3.50 -8.63 -6.33
N LYS A 67 -3.83 -9.57 -5.43
CA LYS A 67 -5.20 -9.71 -4.90
C LYS A 67 -5.38 -8.83 -3.66
N THR A 68 -6.58 -8.29 -3.47
CA THR A 68 -6.93 -7.53 -2.25
C THR A 68 -6.79 -8.39 -0.98
N SER A 69 -7.00 -9.72 -1.08
CA SER A 69 -6.76 -10.65 0.02
C SER A 69 -5.30 -10.65 0.48
N VAL A 70 -4.33 -10.58 -0.45
CA VAL A 70 -2.90 -10.52 -0.12
C VAL A 70 -2.58 -9.23 0.66
N LEU A 71 -3.16 -8.09 0.26
CA LEU A 71 -2.98 -6.83 0.99
C LEU A 71 -3.62 -6.87 2.38
N SER A 72 -4.84 -7.40 2.51
CA SER A 72 -5.50 -7.53 3.82
C SER A 72 -4.72 -8.46 4.75
N ASP A 73 -4.24 -9.61 4.25
CA ASP A 73 -3.40 -10.55 5.02
C ASP A 73 -2.07 -9.90 5.46
N LEU A 74 -1.44 -9.16 4.55
CA LEU A 74 -0.21 -8.41 4.83
C LEU A 74 -0.43 -7.39 5.95
N LEU A 75 -1.50 -6.59 5.87
CA LEU A 75 -1.86 -5.62 6.90
C LEU A 75 -2.14 -6.30 8.25
N MET A 76 -2.91 -7.39 8.26
CA MET A 76 -3.16 -8.17 9.49
C MET A 76 -1.86 -8.69 10.11
N LYS A 77 -0.93 -9.20 9.29
CA LYS A 77 0.37 -9.69 9.77
C LYS A 77 1.31 -8.58 10.25
N ILE A 78 1.31 -7.43 9.57
CA ILE A 78 2.08 -6.26 10.02
C ILE A 78 1.59 -5.80 11.39
N HIS A 79 0.28 -5.65 11.58
CA HIS A 79 -0.29 -5.26 12.86
C HIS A 79 0.04 -6.29 13.96
N LYS A 80 -0.10 -7.59 13.66
CA LYS A 80 0.22 -8.66 14.61
C LYS A 80 1.70 -8.65 15.05
N ASN A 81 2.63 -8.40 14.12
CA ASN A 81 4.07 -8.53 14.41
C ASN A 81 4.71 -7.22 14.90
N TYR A 82 4.19 -6.06 14.49
CA TYR A 82 4.81 -4.76 14.74
C TYR A 82 3.87 -3.76 15.46
N GLY A 83 2.64 -4.15 15.76
CA GLY A 83 1.63 -3.29 16.38
C GLY A 83 1.37 -2.02 15.57
N ASP A 84 1.25 -0.90 16.28
CA ASP A 84 0.90 0.39 15.69
C ASP A 84 2.07 1.07 14.94
N ALA A 85 3.27 0.49 14.93
CA ALA A 85 4.46 1.14 14.37
C ALA A 85 4.26 1.55 12.91
N PHE A 86 3.68 0.67 12.09
CA PHE A 86 3.37 0.96 10.70
C PHE A 86 2.10 1.82 10.55
N ILE A 87 1.07 1.56 11.34
CA ILE A 87 -0.24 2.23 11.27
C ILE A 87 -0.10 3.75 11.45
N ARG A 88 0.80 4.18 12.33
CA ARG A 88 1.06 5.61 12.60
C ARG A 88 1.62 6.38 11.41
N HIS A 89 2.16 5.70 10.40
CA HIS A 89 2.66 6.36 9.20
C HIS A 89 1.58 6.55 8.13
N LEU A 90 0.45 5.86 8.23
CA LEU A 90 -0.62 5.95 7.24
C LEU A 90 -1.42 7.25 7.38
N PRO A 91 -1.87 7.85 6.26
CA PRO A 91 -2.83 8.95 6.28
C PRO A 91 -4.08 8.61 7.09
N VAL A 92 -4.65 9.63 7.74
CA VAL A 92 -5.95 9.59 8.41
C VAL A 92 -6.87 10.63 7.75
N PRO A 93 -8.22 10.52 7.87
CA PRO A 93 -9.13 11.56 7.41
C PRO A 93 -8.67 12.96 7.81
N GLY A 94 -8.70 13.90 6.87
CA GLY A 94 -8.23 15.28 7.09
C GLY A 94 -6.72 15.48 6.95
N LYS A 95 -5.92 14.43 6.74
CA LYS A 95 -4.46 14.50 6.54
C LYS A 95 -3.98 13.80 5.27
N GLY A 96 -2.87 14.31 4.71
CA GLY A 96 -2.21 13.71 3.55
C GLY A 96 -3.13 13.52 2.35
N THR A 97 -3.04 12.36 1.71
CA THR A 97 -3.91 12.00 0.58
C THR A 97 -5.39 11.79 0.96
N LEU A 98 -5.72 11.72 2.26
CA LEU A 98 -7.08 11.68 2.78
C LEU A 98 -7.61 13.05 3.24
N ARG A 99 -6.94 14.15 2.89
CA ARG A 99 -7.30 15.51 3.36
C ARG A 99 -8.76 15.90 3.15
N ASN A 100 -9.36 15.44 2.05
CA ASN A 100 -10.75 15.75 1.67
C ASN A 100 -11.63 14.48 1.55
N ARG A 101 -11.18 13.35 2.10
CA ARG A 101 -11.84 12.03 2.00
C ARG A 101 -12.17 11.53 3.39
N LEU A 102 -13.30 10.81 3.52
CA LEU A 102 -13.71 10.15 4.76
C LEU A 102 -13.85 11.08 5.99
N ILE A 103 -14.05 12.38 5.78
CA ILE A 103 -14.16 13.38 6.88
C ILE A 103 -15.31 13.07 7.84
N ASN A 104 -16.40 12.50 7.33
CA ASN A 104 -17.54 12.10 8.16
C ASN A 104 -17.30 10.78 8.92
N TRP A 105 -16.12 10.18 8.80
CA TRP A 105 -15.75 8.89 9.38
C TRP A 105 -14.58 9.02 10.38
N GLU A 106 -14.28 10.22 10.89
CA GLU A 106 -13.19 10.44 11.87
C GLU A 106 -13.34 9.57 13.13
N SER A 107 -14.57 9.33 13.59
CA SER A 107 -14.85 8.47 14.76
C SER A 107 -14.39 7.03 14.58
N GLU A 108 -14.27 6.57 13.34
CA GLU A 108 -13.89 5.19 13.00
C GLU A 108 -12.38 4.97 13.10
N LYS A 109 -11.59 6.04 13.27
CA LYS A 109 -10.11 6.01 13.34
C LYS A 109 -9.53 5.25 12.15
N ILE A 110 -9.84 5.72 10.94
CA ILE A 110 -9.35 5.12 9.70
C ILE A 110 -7.90 5.56 9.45
N HIS A 111 -7.03 4.59 9.20
CA HIS A 111 -5.63 4.79 8.79
C HIS A 111 -5.41 4.05 7.48
N ALA A 112 -5.27 4.77 6.36
CA ALA A 112 -5.25 4.11 5.06
C ALA A 112 -4.37 4.79 4.02
N LYS A 113 -3.75 3.96 3.19
CA LYS A 113 -3.00 4.37 2.02
C LYS A 113 -3.90 4.43 0.81
N THR A 114 -3.79 5.52 0.06
CA THR A 114 -4.49 5.73 -1.21
C THR A 114 -3.64 5.30 -2.40
N GLY A 115 -4.27 4.76 -3.43
CA GLY A 115 -3.70 4.55 -4.76
C GLY A 115 -4.60 5.17 -5.83
N SER A 116 -4.00 5.84 -6.81
CA SER A 116 -4.76 6.52 -7.86
C SER A 116 -3.96 6.56 -9.16
N LEU A 117 -4.51 5.97 -10.21
CA LEU A 117 -4.04 6.10 -11.59
C LEU A 117 -5.24 6.34 -12.49
N THR A 118 -5.02 6.73 -13.75
CA THR A 118 -6.12 6.78 -14.74
C THR A 118 -6.81 5.42 -14.84
N GLY A 119 -8.07 5.39 -14.41
CA GLY A 119 -8.91 4.19 -14.37
C GLY A 119 -8.71 3.28 -13.15
N VAL A 120 -7.90 3.67 -12.15
CA VAL A 120 -7.65 2.87 -10.94
C VAL A 120 -7.86 3.67 -9.65
N ALA A 121 -8.89 3.28 -8.89
CA ALA A 121 -9.23 3.60 -7.51
C ALA A 121 -8.62 2.63 -6.48
N ALA A 122 -7.80 3.02 -5.51
CA ALA A 122 -7.42 2.10 -4.43
C ALA A 122 -7.36 2.76 -3.05
N LEU A 123 -7.77 2.00 -2.03
CA LEU A 123 -7.67 2.37 -0.61
C LEU A 123 -7.45 1.10 0.21
N SER A 124 -6.36 1.04 0.98
CA SER A 124 -6.06 -0.11 1.85
C SER A 124 -5.52 0.38 3.19
N GLY A 125 -5.93 -0.27 4.28
CA GLY A 125 -5.55 0.18 5.62
C GLY A 125 -6.36 -0.47 6.72
N TYR A 126 -6.56 0.28 7.80
CA TYR A 126 -7.19 -0.18 9.03
C TYR A 126 -8.38 0.71 9.40
N ILE A 127 -9.44 0.08 9.91
CA ILE A 127 -10.50 0.73 10.68
C ILE A 127 -10.22 0.39 12.14
N TYR A 128 -9.46 1.25 12.81
CA TYR A 128 -8.88 0.93 14.12
C TYR A 128 -9.94 0.75 15.21
N SER A 129 -11.05 1.50 15.13
CA SER A 129 -12.17 1.36 16.08
C SER A 129 -12.88 0.00 16.04
N ARG A 130 -12.67 -0.79 14.98
CA ARG A 130 -13.34 -2.07 14.74
C ARG A 130 -12.37 -3.27 14.66
N ASP A 131 -11.07 -3.04 14.79
CA ASP A 131 -10.02 -4.05 14.59
C ASP A 131 -10.12 -4.75 13.21
N ILE A 132 -10.32 -3.95 12.15
CA ILE A 132 -10.47 -4.43 10.77
C ILE A 132 -9.32 -3.92 9.91
N ALA A 133 -8.64 -4.84 9.21
CA ALA A 133 -7.83 -4.52 8.04
C ALA A 133 -8.66 -4.65 6.77
N PHE A 134 -8.49 -3.75 5.81
CA PHE A 134 -9.25 -3.74 4.57
C PHE A 134 -8.41 -3.37 3.36
N SER A 135 -8.86 -3.81 2.18
CA SER A 135 -8.32 -3.42 0.89
C SER A 135 -9.43 -3.33 -0.15
N ILE A 136 -9.54 -2.17 -0.79
CA ILE A 136 -10.49 -1.86 -1.86
C ILE A 136 -9.68 -1.44 -3.07
N ILE A 137 -9.87 -2.12 -4.19
CA ILE A 137 -9.27 -1.79 -5.49
C ILE A 137 -10.37 -1.81 -6.55
N ILE A 138 -10.50 -0.72 -7.29
CA ILE A 138 -11.43 -0.55 -8.41
C ILE A 138 -10.61 -0.26 -9.66
N ASN A 139 -10.69 -1.16 -10.63
CA ASN A 139 -10.04 -1.03 -11.93
C ASN A 139 -11.06 -0.68 -13.01
N ASN A 140 -10.58 -0.07 -14.09
CA ASN A 140 -11.34 0.28 -15.30
C ASN A 140 -12.57 1.16 -15.03
N TYR A 141 -12.54 2.00 -13.99
CA TYR A 141 -13.63 2.94 -13.77
C TYR A 141 -13.52 4.10 -14.78
N LEU A 142 -14.65 4.41 -15.43
CA LEU A 142 -14.78 5.53 -16.34
C LEU A 142 -15.00 6.78 -15.48
N GLY A 143 -13.90 7.44 -15.10
CA GLY A 143 -13.94 8.59 -14.21
C GLY A 143 -14.85 9.70 -14.75
N THR A 144 -15.97 9.94 -14.06
CA THR A 144 -16.43 11.30 -13.80
C THR A 144 -15.99 11.63 -12.38
N ASP A 145 -15.60 12.87 -12.12
CA ASP A 145 -14.84 13.35 -10.93
C ASP A 145 -15.35 12.97 -9.52
N LYS A 146 -16.47 12.26 -9.39
CA LYS A 146 -17.12 11.93 -8.11
C LYS A 146 -16.57 10.69 -7.40
N MET A 147 -15.87 9.77 -8.06
CA MET A 147 -15.41 8.54 -7.38
C MET A 147 -14.11 8.73 -6.59
N SER A 148 -13.25 9.65 -7.03
CA SER A 148 -11.99 10.02 -6.35
C SER A 148 -12.20 10.74 -5.01
N SER A 149 -13.43 11.20 -4.73
CA SER A 149 -13.81 11.82 -3.46
C SER A 149 -14.49 10.85 -2.48
N ILE A 150 -14.92 9.67 -2.94
CA ILE A 150 -15.62 8.67 -2.10
C ILE A 150 -14.67 7.62 -1.56
N ILE A 151 -13.82 7.08 -2.44
CA ILE A 151 -12.74 6.19 -2.03
C ILE A 151 -11.58 7.08 -1.79
#